data_AF-A0A1Q7GYZ2-F1
#
_entry.id   AF-A0A1Q7GYZ2-F1
#
_cell.length_a   1.000
_cell.length_b   1.000
_cell.length_c   1.000
_cell.angle_alpha   90.00
_cell.angle_beta   90.00
_cell.angle_gamma   90.00
#
_symmetry.space_group_name_H-M   'P 1'
#
loop_
_entity.id
_entity.type
_entity.pdbx_description
1 polymer ?
#
loop_
_entity_poly.entity_id
_entity_poly.type
_entity_poly.pdbx_seq_one_letter_code
_entity_poly.pdbx_strand_id
1 'polypeptide(L)'
;MFDEGLRFAKHVKGIGPNVLTEAMHTWNPARYAAMNKNPLTSLKELGFPEVITDLAGWCGFQSLGQVDQFLNYVYWKLKKRQKKKTAA
;
A
#
# COMPACT_ATOMS: atom_id res chain seq x y z
N MET A 1 4.45 -9.25 -9.96
CA MET A 1 3.18 -8.83 -10.60
C MET A 1 2.98 -7.32 -10.53
N PHE A 2 3.10 -6.65 -9.37
CA PHE A 2 3.06 -5.18 -9.32
C PHE A 2 4.25 -4.57 -10.10
N ASP A 3 5.47 -5.03 -9.82
CA ASP A 3 6.66 -4.55 -10.54
C ASP A 3 6.62 -4.86 -12.05
N GLU A 4 6.06 -6.03 -12.40
CA GLU A 4 5.79 -6.42 -13.79
C GLU A 4 4.83 -5.42 -14.46
N GLY A 5 3.67 -5.17 -13.83
CA GLY A 5 2.68 -4.20 -14.30
C GLY A 5 3.26 -2.79 -14.40
N LEU A 6 4.16 -2.42 -13.50
CA LEU A 6 4.83 -1.13 -13.50
C LEU A 6 5.79 -0.98 -14.68
N ARG A 7 6.46 -2.06 -15.11
CA ARG A 7 7.28 -2.05 -16.34
C ARG A 7 6.42 -1.75 -17.58
N PHE A 8 5.22 -2.32 -17.65
CA PHE A 8 4.29 -2.04 -18.77
C PHE A 8 3.65 -0.66 -18.67
N ALA A 9 3.22 -0.24 -17.48
CA ALA A 9 2.57 1.06 -17.24
C ALA A 9 3.44 2.25 -17.67
N LYS A 10 4.77 2.16 -17.51
CA LYS A 10 5.73 3.21 -17.95
C LYS A 10 5.65 3.52 -19.46
N HIS A 11 5.15 2.59 -20.27
CA HIS A 11 5.03 2.75 -21.72
C HIS A 11 3.65 3.27 -22.15
N VAL A 12 2.69 3.39 -21.22
CA VAL A 12 1.35 3.88 -21.51
C VAL A 12 1.18 5.28 -20.94
N LYS A 13 1.01 6.26 -21.83
CA LYS A 13 0.80 7.66 -21.43
C LYS A 13 -0.44 7.77 -20.54
N GLY A 14 -0.24 8.27 -19.32
CA GLY A 14 -1.32 8.48 -18.34
C GLY A 14 -1.53 7.37 -17.32
N ILE A 15 -0.84 6.22 -17.45
CA ILE A 15 -0.91 5.14 -16.45
C ILE A 15 0.29 5.23 -15.49
N GLY A 16 0.06 5.87 -14.34
CA GLY A 16 1.02 5.91 -13.23
C GLY A 16 0.80 4.79 -12.21
N PRO A 17 1.65 4.71 -11.17
CA PRO A 17 1.53 3.73 -10.09
C PRO A 17 0.13 3.70 -9.46
N ASN A 18 -0.52 4.85 -9.25
CA ASN A 18 -1.88 4.92 -8.70
C ASN A 18 -2.90 4.17 -9.55
N VAL A 19 -2.91 4.42 -10.87
CA VAL A 19 -3.86 3.81 -11.81
C VAL A 19 -3.62 2.30 -11.90
N LEU A 20 -2.35 1.89 -11.89
CA LEU A 20 -1.98 0.48 -11.85
C LEU A 20 -2.45 -0.17 -10.54
N THR A 21 -2.23 0.47 -9.39
CA THR A 21 -2.68 -0.07 -8.10
C THR A 21 -4.20 -0.17 -8.04
N GLU A 22 -4.94 0.79 -8.59
CA GLU A 22 -6.40 0.71 -8.70
C GLU A 22 -6.84 -0.44 -9.60
N ALA A 23 -6.24 -0.60 -10.78
CA ALA A 23 -6.56 -1.73 -11.67
C ALA A 23 -6.29 -3.09 -11.00
N MET A 24 -5.18 -3.19 -10.26
CA MET A 24 -4.83 -4.39 -9.50
C MET A 24 -5.74 -4.59 -8.29
N HIS A 25 -6.19 -3.51 -7.64
CA HIS A 25 -7.18 -3.55 -6.57
C HIS A 25 -8.54 -4.03 -7.08
N THR A 26 -9.00 -3.55 -8.24
CA THR A 26 -10.21 -4.03 -8.90
C THR A 26 -10.10 -5.52 -9.24
N TRP A 27 -8.95 -5.97 -9.73
CA TRP A 27 -8.74 -7.37 -10.09
C TRP A 27 -8.65 -8.31 -8.87
N ASN A 28 -7.95 -7.90 -7.81
CA ASN A 28 -7.83 -8.70 -6.58
C ASN A 28 -7.62 -7.80 -5.35
N PRO A 29 -8.71 -7.33 -4.72
CA PRO A 29 -8.65 -6.36 -3.62
C PRO A 29 -8.09 -6.99 -2.33
N ALA A 30 -8.08 -8.32 -2.22
CA ALA A 30 -7.49 -9.02 -1.08
C ALA A 30 -5.96 -9.03 -1.15
N ARG A 31 -5.38 -8.92 -2.35
CA ARG A 31 -3.94 -9.01 -2.60
C ARG A 31 -3.28 -7.64 -2.84
N TYR A 32 -4.00 -6.68 -3.42
CA TYR A 32 -3.48 -5.35 -3.74
C TYR A 32 -4.32 -4.31 -3.04
N ALA A 33 -3.79 -3.66 -2.00
CA ALA A 33 -4.49 -2.58 -1.32
C ALA A 33 -4.40 -1.29 -2.15
N ALA A 34 -5.50 -0.53 -2.22
CA ALA A 34 -5.53 0.76 -2.90
C ALA A 34 -4.48 1.72 -2.28
N MET A 35 -3.68 2.35 -3.13
CA MET A 35 -2.66 3.32 -2.70
C MET A 35 -3.32 4.67 -2.46
N ASN A 36 -3.71 4.94 -1.21
CA ASN A 36 -4.45 6.15 -0.84
C ASN A 36 -3.65 7.12 0.05
N LYS A 37 -2.37 6.85 0.33
CA LYS A 37 -1.49 7.67 1.19
C LYS A 37 -1.96 7.84 2.64
N ASN A 38 -3.09 7.25 3.02
CA ASN A 38 -3.71 7.48 4.33
C ASN A 38 -2.77 7.03 5.47
N PRO A 39 -2.17 5.83 5.45
CA PRO A 39 -1.23 5.42 6.48
C PRO A 39 -0.02 6.33 6.61
N LEU A 40 0.59 6.74 5.50
CA LEU A 40 1.73 7.66 5.52
C LEU A 40 1.36 9.02 6.10
N THR A 41 0.24 9.59 5.66
CA THR A 41 -0.25 10.89 6.15
C THR A 41 -0.57 10.80 7.64
N SER A 42 -1.26 9.74 8.09
CA SER A 42 -1.56 9.54 9.51
C SER A 42 -0.31 9.43 10.37
N LEU A 43 0.71 8.68 9.94
CA LEU A 43 1.98 8.58 10.69
C LEU A 43 2.70 9.93 10.77
N LYS A 44 2.66 10.71 9.69
CA LYS A 44 3.23 12.06 9.67
C LYS A 44 2.50 13.02 10.61
N GLU A 45 1.17 13.05 10.56
CA GLU A 45 0.33 13.90 11.41
C GLU A 45 0.43 13.54 12.90
N LEU A 46 0.59 12.25 13.21
CA LEU A 46 0.79 11.77 14.58
C LEU A 46 2.20 12.03 15.13
N GLY A 47 3.10 12.60 14.32
CA GLY A 47 4.47 12.91 14.74
C GLY A 47 5.42 11.71 14.75
N PHE A 48 5.16 10.68 13.93
CA PHE A 48 6.01 9.50 13.77
C PHE A 48 6.66 9.39 12.37
N PRO A 49 7.29 10.44 11.82
CA PRO A 49 7.90 10.39 10.48
C PRO A 49 9.08 9.42 10.41
N GLU A 50 9.82 9.20 11.50
CA GLU A 50 10.91 8.23 11.59
C GLU A 50 10.44 6.79 11.33
N VAL A 51 9.24 6.43 11.80
CA VAL A 51 8.66 5.09 11.58
C VAL A 51 8.51 4.77 10.09
N ILE A 52 8.20 5.78 9.27
CA ILE A 52 8.10 5.62 7.81
C ILE A 52 9.47 5.26 7.22
N THR A 53 10.52 5.94 7.69
CA THR A 53 11.89 5.80 7.19
C THR A 53 12.50 4.48 7.67
N ASP A 54 12.26 4.12 8.93
CA ASP A 54 12.69 2.86 9.52
C ASP A 54 12.01 1.66 8.84
N LEU A 55 10.70 1.72 8.61
CA LEU A 55 9.99 0.70 7.84
C LEU A 55 10.52 0.57 6.42
N ALA A 56 10.83 1.69 5.77
CA ALA A 56 11.43 1.66 4.44
C ALA A 56 12.79 0.96 4.46
N GLY A 57 13.63 1.26 5.44
CA GLY A 57 14.94 0.62 5.63
C GLY A 57 14.84 -0.87 5.96
N TRP A 58 14.05 -1.24 6.97
CA TRP A 58 13.90 -2.63 7.42
C TRP A 58 13.30 -3.54 6.35
N CYS A 59 12.40 -3.02 5.53
CA CYS A 59 11.73 -3.81 4.49
C CYS A 59 12.36 -3.65 3.10
N GLY A 60 13.41 -2.83 2.96
CA GLY A 60 14.07 -2.59 1.67
C GLY A 60 13.17 -1.90 0.65
N PHE A 61 12.22 -1.07 1.09
CA PHE A 61 11.33 -0.35 0.19
C PHE A 61 12.09 0.80 -0.50
N GLN A 62 11.94 0.89 -1.82
CA GLN A 62 12.60 1.88 -2.66
C GLN A 62 11.80 3.18 -2.80
N SER A 63 10.58 3.24 -2.27
CA SER A 63 9.75 4.45 -2.33
C SER A 63 8.73 4.51 -1.20
N LEU A 64 8.31 5.73 -0.87
CA LEU A 64 7.20 5.96 0.05
C LEU A 64 5.90 5.29 -0.42
N GLY A 65 5.68 5.18 -1.74
CA GLY A 65 4.51 4.46 -2.28
C GLY A 65 4.48 2.97 -1.89
N GLN A 66 5.64 2.31 -1.84
CA GLN A 66 5.73 0.92 -1.38
C GLN A 66 5.47 0.79 0.11
N VAL A 67 5.97 1.74 0.92
CA VAL A 67 5.67 1.82 2.36
C VAL A 67 4.17 1.99 2.58
N ASP A 68 3.52 2.88 1.84
CA ASP A 68 2.08 3.13 1.92
C ASP A 68 1.26 1.87 1.59
N GLN A 69 1.63 1.19 0.50
CA GLN A 69 0.96 -0.03 0.06
C GLN A 69 1.07 -1.14 1.10
N PHE A 70 2.24 -1.30 1.71
CA PHE A 70 2.47 -2.27 2.78
C PHE A 70 1.61 -1.97 4.02
N LEU A 71 1.61 -0.72 4.48
CA LEU A 71 0.80 -0.29 5.62
C LEU A 71 -0.70 -0.47 5.36
N ASN A 72 -1.16 -0.15 4.14
CA ASN A 72 -2.54 -0.37 3.72
C ASN A 72 -2.89 -1.87 3.73
N TYR A 73 -2.00 -2.74 3.26
CA TYR A 73 -2.19 -4.20 3.36
C TYR A 73 -2.28 -4.68 4.82
N VAL A 74 -1.38 -4.23 5.70
CA VAL A 74 -1.39 -4.57 7.14
C VAL A 74 -2.70 -4.13 7.79
N TYR A 75 -3.16 -2.90 7.53
CA TYR A 75 -4.44 -2.39 8.04
C TYR A 75 -5.61 -3.32 7.72
N TRP A 76 -5.76 -3.71 6.45
CA TRP A 76 -6.87 -4.58 6.03
C TRP A 76 -6.78 -5.97 6.64
N LYS A 77 -5.57 -6.52 6.81
CA LYS A 77 -5.36 -7.81 7.48
C LYS A 77 -5.78 -7.75 8.95
N LEU A 78 -5.42 -6.67 9.66
CA LEU A 78 -5.81 -6.46 11.05
C LEU A 78 -7.33 -6.26 11.20
N LYS A 79 -7.94 -5.44 10.34
CA LYS A 79 -9.38 -5.20 10.33
C LYS A 79 -10.19 -6.47 10.08
N LYS A 80 -9.75 -7.32 9.14
CA LYS A 80 -10.36 -8.65 8.91
C LYS A 80 -10.26 -9.55 10.14
N ARG A 81 -9.11 -9.56 10.82
CA ARG A 81 -8.91 -10.34 12.06
C ARG A 81 -9.81 -9.87 13.20
N GLN A 82 -10.00 -8.56 13.36
CA GLN A 82 -10.92 -8.00 14.36
C GLN A 82 -12.36 -8.43 14.08
N LYS A 83 -12.84 -8.30 12.84
CA LYS A 83 -14.18 -8.77 12.46
C LYS A 83 -14.41 -10.25 12.78
N LYS A 84 -13.41 -11.10 12.57
CA LYS A 84 -13.50 -12.54 12.89
C LYS A 84 -13.57 -12.81 14.40
N LYS A 85 -12.92 -11.99 15.23
CA LYS A 85 -12.98 -12.10 16.69
C LYS A 85 -14.31 -11.61 17.28
N THR A 86 -14.94 -10.61 16.66
CA THR A 86 -16.23 -10.08 17.14
C THR A 86 -17.43 -10.94 16.72
N ALA A 87 -17.24 -11.82 15.72
CA ALA A 87 -18.27 -12.74 15.22
C ALA A 87 -18.17 -14.16 15.81
N ALA A 88 -17.25 -14.39 16.76
CA ALA A 88 -17.03 -15.65 17.47
C ALA A 88 -17.31 -15.43 18.96
#